data_AF-A0A2G2MV97-F1
#
_entry.id   AF-A0A2G2MV97-F1
#
_cell.length_a   1.000
_cell.length_b   1.000
_cell.length_c   1.000
_cell.angle_alpha   90.00
_cell.angle_beta   90.00
_cell.angle_gamma   90.00
#
_symmetry.space_group_name_H-M   'P 1'
#
loop_
_entity.id
_entity.type
_entity.pdbx_description
1 polymer ?
#
loop_
_entity_poly.entity_id
_entity_poly.type
_entity_poly.pdbx_seq_one_letter_code
_entity_poly.pdbx_strand_id
1 'polypeptide(L)' 'MLMFMAALVYLVELALVAAGLLVLDTAKKQDGKFAPWAGWILVIGGIAGLLCTSYFSLKYMGQGAFDIAALAQGLAWPV' A
#
# COMPACT_ATOMS: atom_id res chain seq x y z
N MET A 1 -13.99 0.98 10.27
CA MET A 1 -12.67 0.39 10.63
C MET A 1 -11.83 -0.05 9.42
N LEU A 2 -12.43 -0.62 8.35
CA LEU A 2 -11.69 -1.06 7.14
C LEU A 2 -10.92 0.06 6.41
N MET A 3 -11.44 1.29 6.35
CA MET A 3 -10.75 2.43 5.70
C MET A 3 -9.44 2.81 6.39
N PHE A 4 -9.42 2.77 7.73
CA PHE A 4 -8.22 3.09 8.51
C PHE A 4 -7.13 2.03 8.27
N MET A 5 -7.51 0.75 8.20
CA MET A 5 -6.59 -0.33 7.89
C MET A 5 -6.05 -0.23 6.46
N ALA A 6 -6.91 0.09 5.49
CA ALA A 6 -6.50 0.33 4.11
C ALA A 6 -5.49 1.49 4.00
N ALA A 7 -5.71 2.59 4.72
CA ALA A 7 -4.79 3.72 4.76
C ALA A 7 -3.41 3.36 5.36
N LEU A 8 -3.40 2.57 6.44
CA LEU A 8 -2.15 2.07 7.04
C LEU A 8 -1.39 1.14 6.09
N VAL A 9 -2.08 0.21 5.43
CA VAL A 9 -1.48 -0.70 4.45
C VAL A 9 -0.89 0.10 3.29
N TYR A 10 -1.62 1.09 2.77
CA TYR A 10 -1.13 1.99 1.73
C TYR A 10 0.17 2.72 2.12
N LEU A 11 0.26 3.23 3.36
CA LEU A 11 1.46 3.89 3.86
C LEU A 11 2.65 2.92 3.96
N VAL A 12 2.42 1.70 4.41
CA VAL A 12 3.45 0.66 4.50
C VAL A 12 3.94 0.25 3.10
N GLU A 13 3.03 0.10 2.13
CA GLU A 13 3.38 -0.24 0.76
C GLU A 13 4.18 0.88 0.07
N LEU A 14 3.80 2.14 0.27
CA LEU A 14 4.59 3.29 -0.20
C LEU A 14 5.98 3.32 0.44
N ALA A 15 6.08 3.06 1.75
CA ALA A 15 7.37 2.98 2.44
C ALA A 15 8.24 1.84 1.90
N LEU A 16 7.66 0.68 1.59
CA LEU A 16 8.35 -0.45 0.96
C LEU A 16 8.88 -0.10 -0.44
N VAL A 17 8.09 0.57 -1.27
CA VAL A 17 8.54 1.02 -2.60
C VAL A 17 9.68 2.04 -2.48
N ALA A 18 9.54 3.00 -1.58
CA ALA A 18 10.58 4.00 -1.33
C ALA A 18 11.88 3.37 -0.81
N ALA A 19 11.78 2.42 0.13
CA ALA A 19 12.92 1.67 0.64
C ALA A 19 13.57 0.82 -0.47
N GLY A 20 12.78 0.18 -1.33
CA GLY A 20 13.29 -0.56 -2.48
C GLY A 20 14.09 0.31 -3.47
N LEU A 21 13.63 1.54 -3.73
CA LEU A 21 14.36 2.52 -4.55
C LEU A 21 15.67 2.96 -3.91
N LEU A 22 15.69 3.22 -2.59
CA LEU A 22 16.91 3.58 -1.86
C LEU A 22 17.93 2.45 -1.86
N VAL A 23 17.46 1.20 -1.71
CA VAL A 23 18.31 0.01 -1.81
C VAL A 23 18.86 -0.12 -3.23
N LEU A 24 18.06 0.12 -4.28
CA LEU A 24 18.55 0.13 -5.67
C LEU A 24 19.61 1.22 -5.91
N ASP A 25 19.42 2.44 -5.40
CA ASP A 25 20.41 3.52 -5.54
C ASP A 25 21.73 3.18 -4.82
N THR A 26 21.62 2.61 -3.62
CA THR A 26 22.80 2.17 -2.85
C THR A 26 23.48 0.97 -3.50
N ALA A 27 22.71 0.06 -4.08
CA ALA A 27 23.21 -1.10 -4.83
C ALA A 27 23.93 -0.70 -6.12
N LYS A 28 23.62 0.46 -6.72
CA LYS A 28 24.38 0.98 -7.87
C LYS A 28 25.76 1.51 -7.48
N LYS A 29 25.96 1.84 -6.20
CA LYS A 29 27.23 2.37 -5.65
C LYS A 29 28.15 1.25 -5.13
N GLN A 30 27.64 0.03 -4.95
CA GLN A 30 28.41 -1.12 -4.51
C GLN A 30 28.32 -2.23 -5.56
N ASP A 31 29.44 -2.80 -5.99
CA ASP A 31 29.55 -3.89 -7.00
C ASP A 31 28.97 -5.26 -6.52
N GLY A 32 28.02 -5.21 -5.58
CA GLY A 32 27.39 -6.37 -4.97
C GLY A 32 26.27 -6.90 -5.85
N LYS A 33 26.51 -8.04 -6.52
CA LYS A 33 25.57 -8.73 -7.43
C LYS A 33 24.18 -9.06 -6.82
N PHE A 34 24.05 -9.08 -5.49
CA PHE A 34 22.80 -9.43 -4.78
C PHE A 34 22.00 -8.20 -4.29
N ALA A 35 22.65 -7.06 -4.10
CA ALA A 35 22.00 -5.82 -3.65
C ALA A 35 20.92 -5.29 -4.61
N PRO A 36 21.10 -5.32 -5.95
CA PRO A 36 20.05 -4.84 -6.86
C PRO A 36 18.84 -5.79 -6.92
N TRP A 37 19.05 -7.09 -6.64
CA TRP A 37 17.98 -8.08 -6.61
C TRP A 37 17.04 -7.84 -5.41
N ALA A 38 17.60 -7.55 -4.23
CA ALA A 38 16.82 -7.22 -3.04
C ALA A 38 15.97 -5.95 -3.24
N GLY A 39 16.56 -4.92 -3.87
CA GLY A 39 15.83 -3.70 -4.21
C GLY A 39 14.67 -3.93 -5.17
N TRP A 40 14.88 -4.73 -6.22
CA TRP A 40 13.80 -5.09 -7.16
C TRP A 40 12.66 -5.89 -6.51
N ILE A 41 12.97 -6.83 -5.62
CA ILE A 41 11.93 -7.59 -4.88
C ILE A 41 11.07 -6.65 -4.04
N LEU A 42 11.69 -5.68 -3.35
CA LEU A 42 10.96 -4.69 -2.55
C LEU A 42 10.05 -3.80 -3.41
N VAL A 43 10.55 -3.32 -4.56
CA VAL A 43 9.76 -2.49 -5.47
C VAL A 43 8.60 -3.27 -6.07
N ILE A 44 8.85 -4.48 -6.59
CA ILE A 44 7.81 -5.32 -7.20
C ILE A 44 6.78 -5.73 -6.16
N GLY A 45 7.23 -6.14 -4.96
CA GLY A 45 6.34 -6.47 -3.84
C GLY A 45 5.47 -5.30 -3.41
N GLY A 46 6.05 -4.10 -3.29
CA GLY A 46 5.31 -2.89 -2.95
C GLY A 46 4.29 -2.48 -4.01
N ILE A 47 4.62 -2.57 -5.30
CA ILE A 47 3.69 -2.26 -6.40
C ILE A 47 2.56 -3.30 -6.48
N ALA A 48 2.87 -4.58 -6.34
CA ALA A 48 1.88 -5.66 -6.34
C ALA A 48 0.92 -5.54 -5.15
N GLY A 49 1.45 -5.18 -3.97
CA GLY A 49 0.66 -4.83 -2.80
C GLY A 49 -0.28 -3.67 -3.11
N LEU A 50 0.25 -2.54 -3.58
CA LEU A 50 -0.55 -1.36 -3.92
C LEU A 50 -1.72 -1.70 -4.86
N LEU A 51 -1.46 -2.50 -5.90
CA LEU A 51 -2.50 -2.96 -6.82
C LEU A 51 -3.56 -3.82 -6.12
N CYS A 52 -3.15 -4.74 -5.25
CA CYS A 52 -4.04 -5.60 -4.47
C CYS A 52 -4.92 -4.75 -3.52
N THR A 53 -4.29 -3.88 -2.74
CA THR A 53 -4.97 -3.00 -1.77
C THR A 53 -5.91 -2.03 -2.46
N SER A 54 -5.53 -1.49 -3.61
CA SER A 54 -6.38 -0.63 -4.44
C SER A 54 -7.59 -1.37 -4.98
N TYR A 55 -7.39 -2.56 -5.55
CA TYR A 55 -8.46 -3.38 -6.09
C TYR A 55 -9.47 -3.76 -5.00
N PHE A 56 -8.97 -4.18 -3.84
CA PHE A 56 -9.80 -4.50 -2.67
C PHE A 56 -10.59 -3.26 -2.22
N SER A 57 -9.92 -2.12 -2.07
CA SER A 57 -10.56 -0.88 -1.63
C SER A 57 -11.68 -0.45 -2.59
N LEU A 58 -11.43 -0.46 -3.90
CA LEU A 58 -12.45 -0.11 -4.91
C LEU A 58 -13.64 -1.08 -4.90
N LYS A 59 -13.37 -2.39 -4.80
CA LYS A 59 -14.42 -3.42 -4.78
C LYS A 59 -15.32 -3.28 -3.56
N TYR A 60 -14.76 -3.04 -2.39
CA TYR A 60 -15.55 -2.91 -1.16
C TYR A 60 -16.17 -1.51 -1.00
N MET A 61 -15.61 -0.46 -1.63
CA MET A 61 -16.23 0.86 -1.75
C MET A 61 -17.53 0.80 -2.54
N GLY A 62 -17.53 0.09 -3.68
CA GLY A 62 -18.74 -0.06 -4.49
C GLY A 62 -19.85 -0.92 -3.88
N GLN A 63 -19.57 -1.69 -2.82
CA GLN A 63 -20.55 -2.57 -2.15
C GLN A 63 -21.25 -1.90 -0.95
N GLY A 64 -21.00 -0.61 -0.68
CA GLY A 64 -21.59 0.09 0.46
C GLY A 64 -21.12 -0.42 1.83
N ALA A 65 -20.15 -1.33 1.87
CA ALA A 65 -19.60 -1.88 3.13
C ALA A 65 -18.96 -0.79 4.01
N PHE A 66 -18.54 0.31 3.40
CA PHE A 66 -18.00 1.48 4.09
C PHE A 66 -19.07 2.47 4.56
N ASP A 67 -20.22 2.57 3.89
CA ASP A 67 -21.39 3.33 4.36
C ASP A 67 -21.97 2.71 5.64
N ILE A 68 -22.12 1.38 5.67
CA ILE A 68 -22.62 0.65 6.84
C ILE A 68 -21.66 0.84 8.03
N ALA A 69 -20.36 0.87 7.77
CA ALA A 69 -19.33 1.15 8.78
C ALA A 69 -19.32 2.62 9.22
N ALA A 70 -19.55 3.59 8.33
CA ALA A 70 -19.65 5.01 8.69
C ALA A 70 -20.89 5.30 9.54
N LEU A 71 -22.01 4.66 9.20
CA LEU A 71 -23.28 4.73 9.93
C LEU A 71 -23.15 4.07 11.32
N ALA A 72 -22.46 2.92 11.42
CA ALA A 72 -22.14 2.27 12.68
C ALA A 72 -21.14 3.06 13.56
N GLN A 73 -20.32 3.92 12.96
CA GLN A 73 -19.38 4.80 13.68
C GLN A 73 -20.01 6.16 14.04
N GLY A 74 -21.32 6.36 13.81
CA GLY A 74 -22.04 7.59 14.18
C GLY A 74 -21.66 8.82 13.36
N LEU A 75 -20.88 8.65 12.29
CA LEU A 75 -20.45 9.72 11.38
C LEU A 75 -21.50 9.92 10.28
N ALA A 76 -22.76 10.10 10.68
CA ALA A 76 -23.78 10.65 9.80
C ALA A 76 -23.38 12.10 9.48
N TRP A 77 -22.66 12.30 8.38
CA TRP A 77 -22.50 13.63 7.81
C TRP A 77 -23.86 14.00 7.20
N PRO A 78 -24.47 15.14 7.57
CA PRO A 78 -25.67 15.58 6.88
C PRO A 78 -25.25 15.95 5.46
N VAL A 79 -25.86 15.28 4.49
CA VAL A 79 -26.01 15.81 3.14
C VAL A 79 -26.84 17.09 3.18
#